data_AF-A0A4Y9S6M5-F1
#
_entry.id   AF-A0A4Y9S6M5-F1
#
_cell.length_a   1.000
_cell.length_b   1.000
_cell.length_c   1.000
_cell.angle_alpha   90.00
_cell.angle_beta   90.00
_cell.angle_gamma   90.00
#
_symmetry.space_group_name_H-M   'P 1'
#
loop_
_entity.id
_entity.type
_entity.pdbx_description
1 polymer ?
#
loop_
_entity_poly.entity_id
_entity_poly.type
_entity_poly.pdbx_seq_one_letter_code
_entity_poly.pdbx_strand_id
1 'polypeptide(L)'
;MKIDKKHLLPLCVGLFIFGLVMVMATRAWSERQRQLDFITDFYRDHLSRPEARSASQLPGGSFFSKELEALVDANSQLCDSLSRGDDVCGYGADGDVFMQAQEVAPSLDFERAGFKAARVGDNLIEASFNVHPDLGDAYARKVRYALVREDSGWRVDDMLFDGGSMRQELQRENNKILARARELADAAGWVYNYLGHEDMLDRAVRFIDFPVQVCDAYDACAALKRDDPRLMPALDALGDAAAANSAGFLPKPGQVQASDGKVVAVGPLDFTFKHRAWWVTKIDLRRAPQPDP
;
A
#
# COMPACT_ATOMS: atom_id res chain seq x y z
N MET A 1 5.21 -24.98 -72.52
CA MET A 1 4.04 -25.15 -71.63
C MET A 1 3.17 -23.90 -71.70
N LYS A 2 1.91 -24.00 -72.13
CA LYS A 2 0.93 -22.90 -72.01
C LYS A 2 0.26 -23.03 -70.65
N ILE A 3 0.58 -22.15 -69.70
CA ILE A 3 -0.08 -22.11 -68.40
C ILE A 3 -1.46 -21.47 -68.59
N ASP A 4 -2.51 -22.15 -68.15
CA ASP A 4 -3.88 -21.67 -68.26
C ASP A 4 -4.12 -20.53 -67.27
N LYS A 5 -4.28 -19.31 -67.80
CA LYS A 5 -4.45 -18.08 -67.01
C LYS A 5 -5.69 -18.10 -66.12
N LYS A 6 -6.68 -18.95 -66.41
CA LYS A 6 -7.91 -19.09 -65.61
C LYS A 6 -7.66 -19.67 -64.22
N HIS A 7 -6.56 -20.41 -64.03
CA HIS A 7 -6.21 -21.01 -62.75
C HIS A 7 -5.16 -20.22 -61.96
N LEU A 8 -4.50 -19.23 -62.58
CA LEU A 8 -3.48 -18.41 -61.92
C LEU A 8 -4.08 -17.45 -60.88
N LEU A 9 -5.19 -16.79 -61.21
CA LEU A 9 -5.85 -15.85 -60.28
C LEU A 9 -6.34 -16.52 -58.97
N PRO A 10 -7.11 -17.63 -58.99
CA PRO A 10 -7.54 -18.28 -57.74
C PRO A 10 -6.36 -18.86 -56.95
N LEU A 11 -5.30 -19.31 -57.62
CA LEU A 11 -4.09 -19.80 -56.96
C LEU A 11 -3.32 -18.68 -56.27
N CYS A 12 -3.18 -17.52 -56.91
CA CYS A 12 -2.57 -16.33 -56.29
C CYS A 12 -3.39 -15.83 -55.09
N VAL A 13 -4.73 -15.79 -55.20
CA VAL A 13 -5.60 -15.41 -54.08
C VAL A 13 -5.50 -16.41 -52.94
N GLY A 14 -5.49 -17.72 -53.23
CA GLY A 14 -5.33 -18.77 -52.23
C GLY A 14 -3.99 -18.66 -51.47
N LEU A 15 -2.89 -18.43 -52.20
CA LEU A 15 -1.56 -18.22 -51.60
C LEU A 15 -1.50 -16.93 -50.76
N PHE A 16 -2.15 -15.85 -51.20
CA PHE A 16 -2.20 -14.59 -50.44
C PHE A 16 -2.97 -14.76 -49.13
N ILE A 17 -4.14 -15.42 -49.16
CA ILE A 17 -4.93 -15.72 -47.95
C ILE A 17 -4.12 -16.60 -47.00
N PHE A 18 -3.45 -17.64 -47.50
CA PHE A 18 -2.62 -18.51 -46.68
C PHE A 18 -1.44 -17.77 -46.04
N GLY A 19 -0.79 -16.86 -46.78
CA GLY A 19 0.24 -15.98 -46.26
C GLY A 19 -0.26 -15.06 -45.13
N LEU A 20 -1.44 -14.45 -45.30
CA LEU A 20 -2.05 -13.62 -44.25
C LEU A 20 -2.35 -14.42 -42.98
N VAL A 21 -2.89 -15.65 -43.11
CA VAL A 21 -3.17 -16.52 -41.97
C VAL A 21 -1.89 -16.89 -41.22
N MET A 22 -0.80 -17.22 -41.93
CA MET A 22 0.50 -17.49 -41.29
C MET A 22 1.03 -16.27 -40.52
N VAL A 23 0.97 -15.08 -41.10
CA VAL A 23 1.45 -13.84 -40.44
C VAL A 23 0.63 -13.54 -39.18
N MET A 24 -0.69 -13.75 -39.22
CA MET A 24 -1.53 -13.58 -38.03
C MET A 24 -1.19 -14.62 -36.95
N ALA A 25 -0.95 -15.88 -37.34
CA ALA A 25 -0.58 -16.94 -36.42
C ALA A 25 0.78 -16.69 -35.75
N THR A 26 1.80 -16.25 -36.50
CA THR A 26 3.13 -15.92 -35.94
C THR A 26 3.07 -14.71 -35.03
N ARG A 27 2.28 -13.69 -35.39
CA ARG A 27 2.05 -12.52 -34.53
C ARG A 27 1.35 -12.90 -33.23
N ALA A 28 0.29 -13.71 -33.30
CA ALA A 28 -0.41 -14.18 -32.12
C ALA A 28 0.49 -15.04 -31.23
N TRP A 29 1.29 -15.94 -31.81
CA TRP A 29 2.24 -16.75 -31.04
C TRP A 29 3.33 -15.91 -30.38
N SER A 30 3.93 -14.96 -31.12
CA SER A 30 4.93 -14.03 -30.58
C SER A 30 4.35 -13.21 -29.42
N GLU A 31 3.10 -12.78 -29.53
CA GLU A 31 2.45 -12.00 -28.48
C GLU A 31 2.23 -12.82 -27.20
N ARG A 32 1.81 -14.07 -27.36
CA ARG A 32 1.65 -15.02 -26.25
C ARG A 32 2.99 -15.32 -25.56
N GLN A 33 4.06 -15.47 -26.33
CA GLN A 33 5.39 -15.70 -25.78
C GLN A 33 5.87 -14.47 -25.00
N ARG A 34 5.66 -13.25 -25.53
CA ARG A 34 6.02 -12.01 -24.82
C ARG A 34 5.33 -11.85 -23.47
N GLN A 35 4.08 -12.30 -23.33
CA GLN A 35 3.39 -12.29 -22.02
C GLN A 35 4.07 -13.21 -21.01
N LEU A 36 4.49 -14.41 -21.45
CA LEU A 36 5.19 -15.38 -20.61
C LEU A 36 6.59 -14.87 -20.24
N ASP A 37 7.34 -14.37 -21.23
CA ASP A 37 8.68 -13.80 -21.04
C ASP A 37 8.61 -12.63 -20.06
N PHE A 38 7.62 -11.74 -20.19
CA PHE A 38 7.45 -10.60 -19.29
C PHE A 38 7.36 -10.99 -17.80
N ILE A 39 6.52 -11.98 -17.46
CA ILE A 39 6.42 -12.45 -16.07
C ILE A 39 7.63 -13.28 -15.65
N THR A 40 8.17 -14.09 -16.56
CA THR A 40 9.35 -14.94 -16.30
C THR A 40 10.58 -14.09 -15.99
N ASP A 41 10.83 -13.05 -16.79
CA ASP A 41 11.97 -12.14 -16.63
C ASP A 41 11.84 -11.34 -15.34
N PHE A 42 10.63 -10.91 -14.98
CA PHE A 42 10.37 -10.29 -13.68
C PHE A 42 10.79 -11.22 -12.53
N TYR A 43 10.33 -12.47 -12.50
CA TYR A 43 10.72 -13.39 -11.41
C TYR A 43 12.19 -13.75 -11.41
N ARG A 44 12.82 -13.83 -12.59
CA ARG A 44 14.26 -14.08 -12.70
C ARG A 44 15.05 -12.93 -12.06
N ASP A 45 14.65 -11.70 -12.32
CA ASP A 45 15.26 -10.49 -11.77
C ASP A 45 14.93 -10.29 -10.27
N HIS A 46 13.70 -10.61 -9.85
CA HIS A 46 13.27 -10.56 -8.45
C HIS A 46 14.01 -11.59 -7.58
N LEU A 47 14.12 -12.83 -8.07
CA LEU A 47 14.80 -13.91 -7.37
C LEU A 47 16.32 -13.86 -7.51
N SER A 48 16.92 -12.96 -8.31
CA SER A 48 18.38 -12.78 -8.34
C SER A 48 18.90 -11.83 -7.25
N ARG A 49 18.02 -11.05 -6.60
CA ARG A 49 18.36 -10.00 -5.64
C ARG A 49 17.78 -10.30 -4.25
N PRO A 50 18.36 -11.25 -3.48
CA PRO A 50 17.84 -11.62 -2.16
C PRO A 50 17.72 -10.44 -1.18
N GLU A 51 18.58 -9.44 -1.30
CA GLU A 51 18.55 -8.19 -0.52
C GLU A 51 17.37 -7.26 -0.87
N ALA A 52 16.82 -7.38 -2.09
CA ALA A 52 15.69 -6.58 -2.55
C ALA A 52 14.33 -7.23 -2.21
N ARG A 53 14.32 -8.47 -1.67
CA ARG A 53 13.10 -9.17 -1.23
C ARG A 53 12.59 -8.68 0.12
N SER A 54 12.75 -7.39 0.41
CA SER A 54 12.24 -6.78 1.63
C SER A 54 10.76 -6.47 1.48
N ALA A 55 10.01 -6.59 2.57
CA ALA A 55 8.61 -6.20 2.62
C ALA A 55 8.46 -4.74 2.14
N SER A 56 7.39 -4.45 1.43
CA SER A 56 7.06 -3.13 0.84
C SER A 56 7.84 -2.70 -0.41
N GLN A 57 8.76 -3.49 -0.96
CA GLN A 57 9.40 -3.15 -2.24
C GLN A 57 8.54 -3.61 -3.42
N LEU A 58 7.69 -2.70 -3.90
CA LEU A 58 6.97 -2.87 -5.15
C LEU A 58 7.83 -2.36 -6.32
N PRO A 59 7.83 -3.06 -7.48
CA PRO A 59 8.54 -2.63 -8.67
C PRO A 59 7.90 -1.34 -9.19
N GLY A 60 8.64 -0.24 -9.16
CA GLY A 60 8.21 1.02 -9.79
C GLY A 60 8.30 0.97 -11.32
N GLY A 61 7.55 1.83 -11.99
CA GLY A 61 7.65 2.06 -13.43
C GLY A 61 6.96 0.99 -14.28
N SER A 62 7.67 0.44 -15.27
CA SER A 62 7.08 -0.32 -16.39
C SER A 62 6.53 -1.72 -16.06
N PHE A 63 6.34 -2.07 -14.79
CA PHE A 63 5.77 -3.36 -14.41
C PHE A 63 4.24 -3.30 -14.33
N PHE A 64 3.71 -2.37 -13.54
CA PHE A 64 2.27 -2.19 -13.38
C PHE A 64 1.64 -1.39 -14.52
N SER A 65 0.34 -1.56 -14.73
CA SER A 65 -0.44 -0.64 -15.56
C SER A 65 -0.47 0.73 -14.90
N LYS A 66 -0.69 1.80 -15.67
CA LYS A 66 -0.77 3.15 -15.11
C LYS A 66 -1.84 3.28 -14.02
N GLU A 67 -2.94 2.55 -14.18
CA GLU A 67 -4.04 2.57 -13.22
C GLU A 67 -3.68 1.83 -11.91
N LEU A 68 -3.02 0.67 -12.01
CA LEU A 68 -2.58 -0.06 -10.83
C LEU A 68 -1.44 0.67 -10.11
N GLU A 69 -0.50 1.26 -10.85
CA GLU A 69 0.57 2.10 -10.30
C GLU A 69 -0.01 3.29 -9.53
N ALA A 70 -0.98 4.02 -10.12
CA ALA A 70 -1.67 5.10 -9.42
C ALA A 70 -2.40 4.64 -8.14
N LEU A 71 -2.90 3.40 -8.10
CA LEU A 71 -3.56 2.85 -6.92
C LEU A 71 -2.55 2.48 -5.82
N VAL A 72 -1.38 1.93 -6.21
CA VAL A 72 -0.24 1.67 -5.31
C VAL A 72 0.28 2.99 -4.73
N ASP A 73 0.51 3.99 -5.58
CA ASP A 73 0.97 5.32 -5.15
C ASP A 73 -0.02 5.97 -4.19
N ALA A 74 -1.32 5.88 -4.48
CA ALA A 74 -2.36 6.39 -3.59
C ALA A 74 -2.33 5.68 -2.23
N ASN A 75 -2.08 4.37 -2.19
CA ASN A 75 -1.95 3.60 -0.96
C ASN A 75 -0.73 4.04 -0.14
N SER A 76 0.45 4.12 -0.77
CA SER A 76 1.67 4.61 -0.12
C SER A 76 1.48 6.02 0.43
N GLN A 77 0.91 6.95 -0.34
CA GLN A 77 0.65 8.32 0.12
C GLN A 77 -0.33 8.36 1.30
N LEU A 78 -1.38 7.54 1.28
CA LEU A 78 -2.34 7.46 2.39
C LEU A 78 -1.68 6.88 3.65
N CYS A 79 -0.84 5.86 3.51
CA CYS A 79 -0.07 5.32 4.61
C CYS A 79 0.86 6.36 5.22
N ASP A 80 1.66 7.03 4.39
CA ASP A 80 2.64 8.02 4.84
C ASP A 80 1.99 9.23 5.53
N SER A 81 0.84 9.69 5.00
CA SER A 81 0.22 10.93 5.45
C SER A 81 -0.89 10.75 6.50
N LEU A 82 -1.61 9.62 6.48
CA LEU A 82 -2.81 9.42 7.27
C LEU A 82 -2.77 8.21 8.19
N SER A 83 -1.81 7.27 8.03
CA SER A 83 -1.70 6.16 8.98
C SER A 83 -1.42 6.71 10.37
N ARG A 84 -2.17 6.21 11.36
CA ARG A 84 -2.13 6.70 12.75
C ARG A 84 -1.48 5.70 13.73
N GLY A 85 -1.42 4.42 13.38
CA GLY A 85 -0.75 3.42 14.20
C GLY A 85 0.76 3.33 13.97
N ASP A 86 1.41 2.57 14.85
CA ASP A 86 2.80 2.10 14.65
C ASP A 86 2.88 0.83 13.80
N ASP A 87 1.72 0.25 13.47
CA ASP A 87 1.65 -0.86 12.52
C ASP A 87 2.27 -0.43 11.18
N VAL A 88 3.06 -1.33 10.59
CA VAL A 88 3.57 -1.14 9.23
C VAL A 88 2.37 -1.02 8.30
N CYS A 89 2.33 0.08 7.55
CA CYS A 89 1.23 0.39 6.63
C CYS A 89 1.74 0.29 5.20
N GLY A 90 0.89 -0.18 4.31
CA GLY A 90 1.15 -0.21 2.88
C GLY A 90 0.97 -1.59 2.32
N TYR A 91 0.59 -1.65 1.06
CA TYR A 91 0.48 -2.91 0.36
C TYR A 91 1.82 -3.64 0.30
N GLY A 92 1.89 -4.86 0.83
CA GLY A 92 3.12 -5.62 0.96
C GLY A 92 3.96 -5.29 2.20
N ALA A 93 3.45 -4.49 3.13
CA ALA A 93 4.07 -4.27 4.45
C ALA A 93 4.32 -5.57 5.23
N ASP A 94 3.39 -6.52 5.09
CA ASP A 94 3.41 -7.79 5.83
C ASP A 94 4.12 -8.93 5.09
N GLY A 95 4.82 -8.66 3.98
CA GLY A 95 5.58 -9.68 3.24
C GLY A 95 5.67 -9.42 1.75
N ASP A 96 6.38 -10.33 1.06
CA ASP A 96 6.54 -10.25 -0.39
C ASP A 96 5.27 -10.74 -1.10
N VAL A 97 4.56 -9.80 -1.71
CA VAL A 97 3.28 -10.03 -2.41
C VAL A 97 3.44 -10.85 -3.69
N PHE A 98 4.61 -10.82 -4.33
CA PHE A 98 4.91 -11.62 -5.51
C PHE A 98 5.22 -13.07 -5.15
N MET A 99 5.65 -13.30 -3.92
CA MET A 99 5.94 -14.63 -3.40
C MET A 99 4.83 -15.19 -2.49
N GLN A 100 3.89 -14.33 -2.04
CA GLN A 100 2.91 -14.66 -1.01
C GLN A 100 3.57 -15.31 0.23
N ALA A 101 4.63 -14.67 0.72
CA ALA A 101 5.41 -15.18 1.84
C ALA A 101 6.03 -14.04 2.65
N GLN A 102 6.04 -14.21 3.97
CA GLN A 102 6.83 -13.37 4.90
C GLN A 102 8.31 -13.77 4.89
N GLU A 103 8.55 -15.08 4.79
CA GLU A 103 9.89 -15.66 4.84
C GLU A 103 10.07 -16.69 3.73
N VAL A 104 11.28 -16.77 3.22
CA VAL A 104 11.65 -17.59 2.06
C VAL A 104 12.93 -18.34 2.40
N ALA A 105 13.21 -19.46 1.72
CA ALA A 105 14.44 -20.19 1.99
C ALA A 105 15.65 -19.26 1.74
N PRO A 106 16.66 -19.19 2.64
CA PRO A 106 17.82 -18.31 2.48
C PRO A 106 18.60 -18.52 1.18
N SER A 107 18.49 -19.72 0.64
CA SER A 107 19.17 -20.16 -0.57
C SER A 107 18.22 -20.29 -1.76
N LEU A 108 17.04 -19.66 -1.69
CA LEU A 108 16.08 -19.61 -2.77
C LEU A 108 16.61 -18.74 -3.92
N ASP A 109 16.61 -19.32 -5.11
CA ASP A 109 16.87 -18.66 -6.39
C ASP A 109 15.81 -19.10 -7.42
N PHE A 110 15.89 -18.56 -8.63
CA PHE A 110 14.93 -18.83 -9.70
C PHE A 110 14.82 -20.33 -10.06
N GLU A 111 15.95 -21.04 -10.10
CA GLU A 111 15.99 -22.46 -10.48
C GLU A 111 15.49 -23.35 -9.33
N ARG A 112 15.94 -23.08 -8.11
CA ARG A 112 15.51 -23.81 -6.90
C ARG A 112 14.04 -23.61 -6.58
N ALA A 113 13.51 -22.41 -6.87
CA ALA A 113 12.08 -22.16 -6.75
C ALA A 113 11.23 -23.05 -7.67
N GLY A 114 11.84 -23.70 -8.67
CA GLY A 114 11.12 -24.52 -9.65
C GLY A 114 10.11 -23.71 -10.44
N PHE A 115 10.46 -22.45 -10.73
CA PHE A 115 9.54 -21.48 -11.33
C PHE A 115 8.99 -21.95 -12.67
N LYS A 116 7.69 -21.77 -12.87
CA LYS A 116 6.99 -22.01 -14.14
C LYS A 116 5.96 -20.91 -14.37
N ALA A 117 5.87 -20.42 -15.60
CA ALA A 117 4.80 -19.53 -16.05
C ALA A 117 3.96 -20.24 -17.12
N ALA A 118 2.64 -20.13 -17.02
CA ALA A 118 1.72 -20.70 -18.00
C ALA A 118 0.58 -19.72 -18.32
N ARG A 119 0.12 -19.73 -19.57
CA ARG A 119 -1.09 -18.99 -19.96
C ARG A 119 -2.31 -19.76 -19.47
N VAL A 120 -3.15 -19.10 -18.68
CA VAL A 120 -4.44 -19.63 -18.19
C VAL A 120 -5.64 -18.87 -18.75
N GLY A 121 -5.38 -17.86 -19.57
CA GLY A 121 -6.38 -17.08 -20.31
C GLY A 121 -5.72 -16.22 -21.38
N ASP A 122 -6.51 -15.38 -22.07
CA ASP A 122 -5.97 -14.53 -23.13
C ASP A 122 -4.94 -13.52 -22.63
N ASN A 123 -5.23 -12.93 -21.47
CA ASN A 123 -4.38 -11.97 -20.78
C ASN A 123 -4.10 -12.39 -19.33
N LEU A 124 -4.10 -13.70 -19.06
CA LEU A 124 -3.85 -14.23 -17.72
C LEU A 124 -2.64 -15.18 -17.75
N ILE A 125 -1.64 -14.86 -16.93
CA ILE A 125 -0.46 -15.71 -16.70
C ILE A 125 -0.51 -16.25 -15.27
N GLU A 126 -0.45 -17.55 -15.09
CA GLU A 126 -0.23 -18.18 -13.79
C GLU A 126 1.27 -18.44 -13.63
N ALA A 127 1.87 -17.84 -12.60
CA ALA A 127 3.18 -18.16 -12.10
C ALA A 127 3.05 -19.19 -10.96
N SER A 128 3.87 -20.24 -10.99
CA SER A 128 3.91 -21.27 -9.96
C SER A 128 5.36 -21.56 -9.56
N PHE A 129 5.63 -21.65 -8.27
CA PHE A 129 6.96 -21.84 -7.69
C PHE A 129 6.83 -22.37 -6.26
N ASN A 130 7.94 -22.76 -5.63
CA ASN A 130 8.01 -23.17 -4.23
C ASN A 130 8.98 -22.26 -3.47
N VAL A 131 8.52 -21.61 -2.40
CA VAL A 131 9.32 -20.66 -1.62
C VAL A 131 10.22 -21.32 -0.57
N HIS A 132 9.94 -22.60 -0.23
CA HIS A 132 10.80 -23.47 0.57
C HIS A 132 10.86 -24.87 -0.06
N PRO A 133 11.62 -25.03 -1.17
CA PRO A 133 11.67 -26.30 -1.92
C PRO A 133 12.08 -27.50 -1.07
N ASP A 134 12.95 -27.28 -0.07
CA ASP A 134 13.48 -28.32 0.80
C ASP A 134 12.45 -28.80 1.86
N LEU A 135 11.34 -28.06 2.04
CA LEU A 135 10.26 -28.38 3.00
C LEU A 135 9.00 -28.95 2.33
N GLY A 136 9.06 -29.21 1.02
CA GLY A 136 7.99 -29.88 0.26
C GLY A 136 6.87 -28.96 -0.22
N ASP A 137 5.79 -29.56 -0.73
CA ASP A 137 4.76 -28.88 -1.55
C ASP A 137 3.81 -27.96 -0.76
N ALA A 138 3.82 -28.00 0.58
CA ALA A 138 3.06 -27.05 1.40
C ALA A 138 3.50 -25.58 1.18
N TYR A 139 4.71 -25.39 0.65
CA TYR A 139 5.29 -24.10 0.31
C TYR A 139 5.20 -23.76 -1.18
N ALA A 140 4.48 -24.58 -1.96
CA ALA A 140 4.10 -24.22 -3.31
C ALA A 140 3.18 -23.00 -3.30
N ARG A 141 3.40 -22.09 -4.24
CA ARG A 141 2.66 -20.85 -4.42
C ARG A 141 2.22 -20.72 -5.86
N LYS A 142 1.10 -20.02 -6.04
CA LYS A 142 0.55 -19.68 -7.34
C LYS A 142 0.08 -18.24 -7.31
N VAL A 143 0.52 -17.47 -8.29
CA VAL A 143 0.10 -16.07 -8.47
C VAL A 143 -0.39 -15.92 -9.90
N ARG A 144 -1.58 -15.34 -10.07
CA ARG A 144 -2.14 -15.08 -11.40
C ARG A 144 -2.04 -13.60 -11.72
N TYR A 145 -1.47 -13.27 -12.86
CA TYR A 145 -1.30 -11.92 -13.35
C TYR A 145 -2.30 -11.63 -14.45
N ALA A 146 -3.16 -10.64 -14.24
CA ALA A 146 -3.96 -10.05 -15.29
C ALA A 146 -3.15 -8.99 -16.02
N LEU A 147 -2.99 -9.16 -17.32
CA LEU A 147 -2.16 -8.30 -18.16
C LEU A 147 -3.01 -7.36 -19.01
N VAL A 148 -2.51 -6.14 -19.21
CA VAL A 148 -3.06 -5.18 -20.17
C VAL A 148 -1.98 -4.75 -21.14
N ARG A 149 -2.38 -4.46 -22.38
CA ARG A 149 -1.47 -3.92 -23.39
C ARG A 149 -1.52 -2.40 -23.34
N GLU A 150 -0.38 -1.78 -23.05
CA GLU A 150 -0.17 -0.34 -23.17
C GLU A 150 0.83 -0.03 -24.30
N ASP A 151 0.98 1.26 -24.63
CA ASP A 151 1.92 1.74 -25.66
C ASP A 151 3.36 1.24 -25.43
N SER A 152 3.73 1.10 -24.16
CA SER A 152 5.08 0.69 -23.72
C SER A 152 5.25 -0.83 -23.57
N GLY A 153 4.22 -1.64 -23.84
CA GLY A 153 4.26 -3.10 -23.75
C GLY A 153 3.17 -3.71 -22.88
N TRP A 154 3.36 -4.96 -22.48
CA TRP A 154 2.50 -5.63 -21.50
C TRP A 154 2.77 -5.10 -20.09
N ARG A 155 1.70 -4.88 -19.33
CA ARG A 155 1.74 -4.44 -17.94
C ARG A 155 0.84 -5.31 -17.09
N VAL A 156 1.17 -5.45 -15.82
CA VAL A 156 0.30 -6.10 -14.82
C VAL A 156 -0.78 -5.10 -14.42
N ASP A 157 -2.03 -5.43 -14.72
CA ASP A 157 -3.19 -4.63 -14.33
C ASP A 157 -3.84 -5.10 -13.03
N ASP A 158 -3.71 -6.38 -12.70
CA ASP A 158 -4.12 -6.94 -11.41
C ASP A 158 -3.33 -8.21 -11.09
N MET A 159 -3.23 -8.54 -9.81
CA MET A 159 -2.73 -9.81 -9.33
C MET A 159 -3.85 -10.52 -8.59
N LEU A 160 -4.19 -11.74 -9.02
CA LEU A 160 -5.30 -12.52 -8.49
C LEU A 160 -4.76 -13.59 -7.54
N PHE A 161 -5.39 -13.67 -6.38
CA PHE A 161 -5.05 -14.59 -5.31
C PHE A 161 -6.29 -15.39 -4.88
N ASP A 162 -6.10 -16.39 -4.00
CA ASP A 162 -7.22 -17.13 -3.44
C ASP A 162 -8.03 -16.23 -2.48
N GLY A 163 -9.15 -15.70 -2.97
CA GLY A 163 -10.07 -14.88 -2.19
C GLY A 163 -10.05 -13.37 -2.47
N GLY A 164 -9.27 -12.91 -3.45
CA GLY A 164 -9.23 -11.49 -3.81
C GLY A 164 -8.28 -11.14 -4.95
N SER A 165 -8.06 -9.85 -5.11
CA SER A 165 -7.04 -9.33 -6.00
C SER A 165 -6.31 -8.14 -5.38
N MET A 166 -5.10 -7.86 -5.87
CA MET A 166 -4.29 -6.73 -5.43
C MET A 166 -5.06 -5.41 -5.52
N ARG A 167 -5.81 -5.17 -6.62
CA ARG A 167 -6.65 -3.97 -6.73
C ARG A 167 -7.68 -3.88 -5.60
N GLN A 168 -8.35 -4.98 -5.27
CA GLN A 168 -9.36 -5.01 -4.20
C GLN A 168 -8.74 -4.83 -2.81
N GLU A 169 -7.57 -5.42 -2.58
CA GLU A 169 -6.82 -5.29 -1.32
C GLU A 169 -6.36 -3.85 -1.10
N LEU A 170 -5.70 -3.24 -2.09
CA LEU A 170 -5.30 -1.83 -2.07
C LEU A 170 -6.48 -0.90 -1.80
N GLN A 171 -7.61 -1.09 -2.50
CA GLN A 171 -8.81 -0.27 -2.28
C GLN A 171 -9.36 -0.44 -0.86
N ARG A 172 -9.39 -1.68 -0.34
CA ARG A 172 -9.86 -1.97 1.02
C ARG A 172 -8.96 -1.33 2.06
N GLU A 173 -7.64 -1.42 1.87
CA GLU A 173 -6.66 -0.80 2.75
C GLU A 173 -6.77 0.73 2.73
N ASN A 174 -6.86 1.34 1.55
CA ASN A 174 -7.08 2.78 1.39
C ASN A 174 -8.36 3.24 2.12
N ASN A 175 -9.45 2.50 1.96
CA ASN A 175 -10.71 2.79 2.65
C ASN A 175 -10.58 2.63 4.16
N LYS A 176 -9.85 1.63 4.64
CA LYS A 176 -9.58 1.41 6.07
C LYS A 176 -8.76 2.56 6.67
N ILE A 177 -7.71 2.99 5.98
CA ILE A 177 -6.88 4.14 6.39
C ILE A 177 -7.74 5.40 6.46
N LEU A 178 -8.51 5.69 5.41
CA LEU A 178 -9.40 6.85 5.37
C LEU A 178 -10.49 6.81 6.45
N ALA A 179 -11.05 5.64 6.73
CA ALA A 179 -12.06 5.46 7.78
C ALA A 179 -11.47 5.72 9.17
N ARG A 180 -10.29 5.14 9.47
CA ARG A 180 -9.56 5.38 10.73
C ARG A 180 -9.16 6.84 10.89
N ALA A 181 -8.64 7.47 9.84
CA ALA A 181 -8.27 8.88 9.85
C ALA A 181 -9.46 9.82 10.16
N ARG A 182 -10.68 9.41 9.79
CA ARG A 182 -11.93 10.13 10.10
C ARG A 182 -12.47 9.86 11.50
N GLU A 183 -11.97 8.86 12.20
CA GLU A 183 -12.44 8.49 13.53
C GLU A 183 -11.66 9.25 14.60
N LEU A 184 -12.33 10.17 15.31
CA LEU A 184 -11.68 10.96 16.36
C LEU A 184 -11.21 10.06 17.52
N ALA A 185 -11.96 9.00 17.84
CA ALA A 185 -11.59 8.07 18.89
C ALA A 185 -10.26 7.36 18.59
N ASP A 186 -10.01 7.01 17.32
CA ASP A 186 -8.76 6.38 16.87
C ASP A 186 -7.60 7.38 16.97
N ALA A 187 -7.77 8.60 16.43
CA ALA A 187 -6.73 9.63 16.48
C ALA A 187 -6.38 10.03 17.92
N ALA A 188 -7.39 10.29 18.76
CA ALA A 188 -7.16 10.62 20.16
C ALA A 188 -6.57 9.44 20.92
N GLY A 189 -7.05 8.21 20.68
CA GLY A 189 -6.54 6.99 21.30
C GLY A 189 -5.03 6.82 21.11
N TRP A 190 -4.54 7.00 19.88
CA TRP A 190 -3.11 6.98 19.58
C TRP A 190 -2.34 8.11 20.26
N VAL A 191 -2.83 9.34 20.20
CA VAL A 191 -2.17 10.49 20.87
C VAL A 191 -2.03 10.22 22.38
N TYR A 192 -3.10 9.79 23.05
CA TYR A 192 -3.04 9.49 24.48
C TYR A 192 -2.20 8.25 24.81
N ASN A 193 -2.15 7.27 23.91
CA ASN A 193 -1.25 6.12 24.06
C ASN A 193 0.22 6.57 24.05
N TYR A 194 0.62 7.43 23.11
CA TYR A 194 1.97 7.97 23.04
C TYR A 194 2.29 8.91 24.21
N LEU A 195 1.35 9.77 24.60
CA LEU A 195 1.53 10.65 25.77
C LEU A 195 1.74 9.85 27.06
N GLY A 196 1.10 8.68 27.19
CA GLY A 196 1.25 7.82 28.37
C GLY A 196 2.58 7.07 28.47
N HIS A 197 3.49 7.20 27.50
CA HIS A 197 4.79 6.52 27.48
C HIS A 197 5.90 7.54 27.18
N GLU A 198 6.78 7.78 28.16
CA GLU A 198 7.86 8.78 28.09
C GLU A 198 8.77 8.58 26.85
N ASP A 199 9.03 7.33 26.47
CA ASP A 199 9.86 6.95 25.32
C ASP A 199 9.15 7.09 23.96
N MET A 200 7.89 7.52 23.93
CA MET A 200 7.09 7.68 22.72
C MET A 200 6.51 9.10 22.52
N LEU A 201 6.87 10.07 23.37
CA LEU A 201 6.34 11.44 23.29
C LEU A 201 6.60 12.11 21.93
N ASP A 202 7.74 11.82 21.31
CA ASP A 202 8.08 12.31 19.97
C ASP A 202 7.12 11.78 18.89
N ARG A 203 6.57 10.58 19.08
CA ARG A 203 5.56 9.99 18.17
C ARG A 203 4.26 10.77 18.20
N ALA A 204 3.85 11.34 19.33
CA ALA A 204 2.64 12.17 19.43
C ALA A 204 2.71 13.41 18.52
N VAL A 205 3.91 13.92 18.24
CA VAL A 205 4.14 15.09 17.36
C VAL A 205 3.59 14.87 15.95
N ARG A 206 3.51 13.61 15.47
CA ARG A 206 2.95 13.30 14.14
C ARG A 206 1.46 13.61 14.00
N PHE A 207 0.74 13.81 15.11
CA PHE A 207 -0.68 14.17 15.12
C PHE A 207 -0.91 15.68 15.20
N ILE A 208 0.15 16.45 15.38
CA ILE A 208 0.06 17.88 15.59
C ILE A 208 0.09 18.60 14.25
N ASP A 209 -0.89 19.46 14.05
CA ASP A 209 -0.86 20.42 12.97
C ASP A 209 -0.09 21.66 13.39
N PHE A 210 0.97 21.98 12.64
CA PHE A 210 1.83 23.11 12.94
C PHE A 210 1.51 24.35 12.07
N PRO A 211 1.55 25.58 12.64
CA PRO A 211 1.85 25.85 14.05
C PRO A 211 0.67 25.49 14.97
N VAL A 212 0.99 24.88 16.12
CA VAL A 212 0.00 24.47 17.13
C VAL A 212 -0.15 25.56 18.19
N GLN A 213 -1.37 25.84 18.64
CA GLN A 213 -1.59 26.76 19.75
C GLN A 213 -1.36 26.05 21.08
N VAL A 214 -0.43 26.51 21.90
CA VAL A 214 -0.20 25.98 23.26
C VAL A 214 -0.51 27.07 24.28
N CYS A 215 -1.47 26.80 25.17
CA CYS A 215 -1.85 27.67 26.28
C CYS A 215 -1.33 27.09 27.59
N ASP A 216 -0.61 27.91 28.35
CA ASP A 216 -0.12 27.53 29.67
C ASP A 216 -1.21 27.58 30.74
N ALA A 217 -0.85 27.22 31.98
CA ALA A 217 -1.77 27.23 33.11
C ALA A 217 -2.32 28.63 33.47
N TYR A 218 -1.74 29.71 32.94
CA TYR A 218 -2.06 31.11 33.24
C TYR A 218 -2.80 31.80 32.09
N ASP A 219 -3.33 31.05 31.12
CA ASP A 219 -4.05 31.56 29.93
C ASP A 219 -3.17 32.31 28.91
N ALA A 220 -1.85 32.20 29.00
CA ALA A 220 -0.98 32.70 27.96
C ALA A 220 -0.83 31.67 26.84
N CYS A 221 -1.33 32.00 25.65
CA CYS A 221 -1.27 31.14 24.47
C CYS A 221 -0.17 31.59 23.49
N ALA A 222 0.60 30.65 22.97
CA ALA A 222 1.58 30.87 21.92
C ALA A 222 1.40 29.89 20.77
N ALA A 223 1.63 30.34 19.53
CA ALA A 223 1.71 29.46 18.36
C ALA A 223 3.13 28.87 18.28
N LEU A 224 3.26 27.56 18.50
CA LEU A 224 4.54 26.85 18.49
C LEU A 224 4.78 26.17 17.15
N LYS A 225 6.03 26.17 16.70
CA LYS A 225 6.50 25.37 15.57
C LYS A 225 6.95 23.99 16.05
N ARG A 226 7.19 23.07 15.10
CA ARG A 226 7.61 21.69 15.40
C ARG A 226 8.90 21.60 16.21
N ASP A 227 9.83 22.51 15.94
CA ASP A 227 11.16 22.61 16.57
C ASP A 227 11.20 23.56 17.77
N ASP A 228 10.06 24.10 18.21
CA ASP A 228 10.03 25.00 19.37
C ASP A 228 10.36 24.21 20.66
N PRO A 229 11.36 24.64 21.45
CA PRO A 229 11.82 23.90 22.63
C PRO A 229 10.76 23.78 23.73
N ARG A 230 9.68 24.58 23.66
CA ARG A 230 8.57 24.52 24.63
C ARG A 230 7.56 23.41 24.32
N LEU A 231 7.60 22.82 23.13
CA LEU A 231 6.63 21.81 22.72
C LEU A 231 6.76 20.52 23.54
N MET A 232 7.97 19.97 23.64
CA MET A 232 8.18 18.69 24.35
C MET A 232 7.82 18.76 25.84
N PRO A 233 8.22 19.79 26.61
CA PRO A 233 7.74 19.97 27.98
C PRO A 233 6.22 20.10 28.09
N ALA A 234 5.55 20.71 27.10
CA ALA A 234 4.10 20.80 27.10
C ALA A 234 3.44 19.44 26.85
N LEU A 235 4.00 18.58 25.99
CA LEU A 235 3.51 17.22 25.78
C LEU A 235 3.79 16.31 26.99
N ASP A 236 4.97 16.43 27.60
CA ASP A 236 5.36 15.71 28.81
C ASP A 236 4.39 16.00 29.96
N ALA A 237 4.04 17.27 30.19
CA ALA A 237 3.03 17.68 31.17
C ALA A 237 1.63 17.08 30.91
N LEU A 238 1.32 16.65 29.67
CA LEU A 238 0.09 15.93 29.37
C LEU A 238 0.21 14.42 29.64
N GLY A 239 1.41 13.86 29.63
CA GLY A 239 1.65 12.43 29.82
C GLY A 239 1.22 11.95 31.20
N ASP A 240 1.59 12.69 32.25
CA ASP A 240 1.15 12.45 33.63
C ASP A 240 -0.38 12.46 33.75
N ALA A 241 -1.02 13.39 33.06
CA ALA A 241 -2.48 13.52 33.00
C ALA A 241 -3.16 12.39 32.19
N ALA A 242 -2.52 11.94 31.11
CA ALA A 242 -2.99 10.87 30.25
C ALA A 242 -2.96 9.50 30.96
N ALA A 243 -1.87 9.22 31.69
CA ALA A 243 -1.72 8.00 32.48
C ALA A 243 -2.80 7.87 33.58
N ALA A 244 -3.20 8.99 34.18
CA ALA A 244 -4.20 9.01 35.23
C ALA A 244 -5.65 8.80 34.74
N ASN A 245 -6.00 9.18 33.51
CA ASN A 245 -7.41 9.32 33.09
C ASN A 245 -7.71 9.03 31.60
N SER A 246 -6.88 8.27 30.89
CA SER A 246 -7.09 7.96 29.46
C SER A 246 -8.50 7.42 29.13
N ALA A 247 -9.10 6.62 29.99
CA ALA A 247 -10.45 6.07 29.79
C ALA A 247 -11.58 7.10 29.90
N GLY A 248 -11.37 8.23 30.58
CA GLY A 248 -12.40 9.26 30.82
C GLY A 248 -12.54 10.27 29.69
N PHE A 249 -11.49 10.46 28.89
CA PHE A 249 -11.45 11.51 27.86
C PHE A 249 -11.81 11.03 26.46
N LEU A 250 -11.58 9.76 26.14
CA LEU A 250 -11.73 9.28 24.77
C LEU A 250 -13.19 9.26 24.31
N PRO A 251 -13.53 9.87 23.16
CA PRO A 251 -14.86 9.74 22.60
C PRO A 251 -15.12 8.30 22.18
N LYS A 252 -16.39 7.90 22.17
CA LYS A 252 -16.78 6.58 21.64
C LYS A 252 -16.66 6.55 20.11
N PRO A 253 -16.30 5.41 19.50
CA PRO A 253 -16.29 5.27 18.05
C PRO A 253 -17.62 5.71 17.42
N GLY A 254 -17.57 6.52 16.36
CA GLY A 254 -18.74 7.05 15.66
C GLY A 254 -19.52 8.15 16.40
N GLN A 255 -19.11 8.56 17.61
CA GLN A 255 -19.78 9.63 18.36
C GLN A 255 -19.60 11.00 17.67
N VAL A 256 -18.46 11.22 17.01
CA VAL A 256 -18.12 12.48 16.37
C VAL A 256 -18.07 12.29 14.86
N GLN A 257 -19.03 12.88 14.16
CA GLN A 257 -18.99 12.96 12.70
C GLN A 257 -17.88 13.93 12.25
N ALA A 258 -17.01 13.47 11.35
CA ALA A 258 -15.97 14.28 10.73
C ALA A 258 -16.55 15.25 9.69
N SER A 259 -16.15 16.52 9.78
CA SER A 259 -16.47 17.56 8.81
C SER A 259 -15.36 18.61 8.80
N ASP A 260 -14.91 19.05 7.63
CA ASP A 260 -13.76 19.95 7.51
C ASP A 260 -13.93 21.23 8.37
N GLY A 261 -12.89 21.58 9.11
CA GLY A 261 -12.86 22.70 10.05
C GLY A 261 -13.54 22.45 11.40
N LYS A 262 -14.17 21.29 11.62
CA LYS A 262 -14.78 20.97 12.90
C LYS A 262 -13.73 20.78 13.97
N VAL A 263 -13.93 21.44 15.11
CA VAL A 263 -13.07 21.37 16.29
C VAL A 263 -13.78 20.60 17.40
N VAL A 264 -13.09 19.66 18.03
CA VAL A 264 -13.58 18.91 19.19
C VAL A 264 -12.51 18.88 20.27
N ALA A 265 -12.89 19.31 21.46
CA ALA A 265 -12.05 19.20 22.65
C ALA A 265 -12.10 17.77 23.20
N VAL A 266 -10.93 17.18 23.43
CA VAL A 266 -10.72 15.91 24.10
C VAL A 266 -9.70 16.16 25.21
N GLY A 267 -10.19 16.28 26.45
CA GLY A 267 -9.36 16.71 27.59
C GLY A 267 -8.63 18.04 27.31
N PRO A 268 -7.30 18.10 27.48
CA PRO A 268 -6.50 19.29 27.17
C PRO A 268 -6.25 19.56 25.69
N LEU A 269 -6.63 18.67 24.78
CA LEU A 269 -6.34 18.78 23.36
C LEU A 269 -7.58 19.22 22.57
N ASP A 270 -7.42 20.18 21.65
CA ASP A 270 -8.43 20.41 20.61
C ASP A 270 -7.98 19.75 19.31
N PHE A 271 -8.85 18.89 18.78
CA PHE A 271 -8.69 18.24 17.51
C PHE A 271 -9.51 18.96 16.44
N THR A 272 -8.87 19.34 15.34
CA THR A 272 -9.54 19.88 14.15
C THR A 272 -9.53 18.86 13.04
N PHE A 273 -10.68 18.58 12.44
CA PHE A 273 -10.75 17.75 11.24
C PHE A 273 -10.38 18.57 10.01
N LYS A 274 -9.30 18.20 9.33
CA LYS A 274 -8.86 18.82 8.08
C LYS A 274 -7.97 17.89 7.28
N HIS A 275 -7.87 18.13 5.97
CA HIS A 275 -7.10 17.27 5.05
C HIS A 275 -7.44 15.77 5.19
N ARG A 276 -8.72 15.47 5.44
CA ARG A 276 -9.26 14.10 5.64
C ARG A 276 -8.88 13.41 6.95
N ALA A 277 -8.33 14.12 7.94
CA ALA A 277 -8.02 13.53 9.25
C ALA A 277 -8.18 14.49 10.42
N TRP A 278 -8.20 13.94 11.65
CA TRP A 278 -8.15 14.71 12.88
C TRP A 278 -6.71 15.07 13.26
N TRP A 279 -6.48 16.35 13.58
CA TRP A 279 -5.18 16.88 13.97
C TRP A 279 -5.28 17.67 15.27
N VAL A 280 -4.29 17.54 16.14
CA VAL A 280 -4.15 18.39 17.32
C VAL A 280 -3.77 19.79 16.86
N THR A 281 -4.65 20.75 17.07
CA THR A 281 -4.44 22.17 16.72
C THR A 281 -4.27 23.07 17.94
N LYS A 282 -4.70 22.59 19.12
CA LYS A 282 -4.50 23.29 20.39
C LYS A 282 -4.16 22.34 21.52
N ILE A 283 -3.23 22.76 22.37
CA ILE A 283 -2.91 22.17 23.67
C ILE A 283 -3.25 23.21 24.73
N ASP A 284 -4.13 22.90 25.66
CA ASP A 284 -4.57 23.81 26.73
C ASP A 284 -4.31 23.16 28.09
N LEU A 285 -3.17 23.50 28.71
CA LEU A 285 -2.68 22.86 29.93
C LEU A 285 -3.57 23.15 31.15
N ARG A 286 -4.45 24.15 31.10
CA ARG A 286 -5.43 24.43 32.18
C ARG A 286 -6.48 23.33 32.31
N ARG A 287 -6.72 22.59 31.23
CA ARG A 287 -7.66 21.46 31.20
C ARG A 287 -6.99 20.14 31.55
N ALA A 288 -5.67 20.14 31.76
CA ALA A 288 -4.98 18.94 32.24
C ALA A 288 -5.39 18.66 33.70
N PRO A 289 -5.76 17.42 34.06
CA PRO A 289 -5.98 17.06 35.45
C PRO A 289 -4.76 17.45 36.27
N GLN A 290 -5.01 18.15 37.39
CA GLN A 290 -3.96 18.51 38.33
C GLN A 290 -3.57 17.25 39.11
N PRO A 291 -2.27 17.00 39.36
CA PRO A 291 -1.88 15.95 40.29
C PRO A 291 -2.50 16.27 41.65
N ASP A 292 -3.17 15.28 42.26
CA ASP A 292 -3.65 15.43 43.64
C ASP A 292 -2.46 15.75 44.55
N PRO A 293 -2.57 16.74 45.46
CA PRO A 293 -1.47 17.20 46.31
C PRO A 293 -1.01 16.15 47.34
#